data_AF-A0A383ZU76-F1
#
_entry.id   AF-A0A383ZU76-F1
#
_cell.length_a   1.000
_cell.length_b   1.000
_cell.length_c   1.000
_cell.angle_alpha   90.00
_cell.angle_beta   90.00
_cell.angle_gamma   90.00
#
_symmetry.space_group_name_H-M   'P 1'
#
loop_
_entity.id
_entity.type
_entity.pdbx_description
1 polymer ?
#
loop_
_entity_poly.entity_id
_entity_poly.type
_entity_poly.pdbx_seq_one_letter_code
_entity_poly.pdbx_strand_id
1 'polypeptide(L)'
;MAAEPLTELEAAIETVVTTFFTFAGQEGRKGSLSINEFKELVTQQLPHLLKDVGSLDEKMKSLDVNQDSELKFNEYWRLIGELAKEIRKEKALEIRKK
;
A
#
# COMPACT_ATOMS: atom_id res chain seq x y z
N MET A 1 -1.03 26.32 -14.63
CA MET A 1 -0.25 26.00 -13.42
C MET A 1 0.76 24.96 -13.85
N ALA A 2 2.02 25.36 -14.04
CA ALA A 2 3.09 24.41 -14.32
C ALA A 2 3.54 23.88 -12.96
N ALA A 3 3.24 22.62 -12.67
CA ALA A 3 3.84 21.95 -11.53
C ALA A 3 5.35 21.93 -11.76
N GLU A 4 6.11 22.54 -10.86
CA GLU A 4 7.55 22.41 -10.81
C GLU A 4 7.91 20.91 -10.77
N PRO A 5 9.04 20.48 -11.36
CA PRO A 5 9.40 19.08 -11.39
C PRO A 5 9.56 18.58 -9.95
N LEU A 6 8.64 17.71 -9.54
CA LEU A 6 8.65 17.07 -8.24
C LEU A 6 10.00 16.38 -8.04
N THR A 7 10.57 16.51 -6.85
CA THR A 7 11.77 15.76 -6.49
C THR A 7 11.47 14.26 -6.50
N GLU A 8 12.49 13.41 -6.64
CA GLU A 8 12.31 11.96 -6.79
C GLU A 8 11.48 11.34 -5.64
N LEU A 9 11.62 11.89 -4.43
CA LEU A 9 10.82 11.49 -3.27
C LEU A 9 9.39 12.01 -3.34
N GLU A 10 9.18 13.26 -3.76
CA GLU A 10 7.83 13.82 -3.91
C GLU A 10 7.03 13.10 -5.00
N ALA A 11 7.67 12.74 -6.11
CA ALA A 11 7.06 11.94 -7.16
C ALA A 11 6.68 10.54 -6.64
N ALA A 12 7.49 9.92 -5.79
CA ALA A 12 7.16 8.65 -5.16
C ALA A 12 5.95 8.76 -4.21
N ILE A 13 5.89 9.82 -3.40
CA ILE A 13 4.74 10.07 -2.51
C ILE A 13 3.48 10.33 -3.34
N GLU A 14 3.57 11.17 -4.38
CA GLU A 14 2.47 11.41 -5.30
C GLU A 14 2.00 10.13 -5.98
N THR A 15 2.93 9.25 -6.36
CA THR A 15 2.61 7.94 -6.94
C THR A 15 1.82 7.08 -5.95
N VAL A 16 2.24 7.03 -4.67
CA VAL A 16 1.53 6.30 -3.61
C VAL A 16 0.12 6.85 -3.41
N VAL A 17 -0.02 8.18 -3.37
CA VAL A 17 -1.31 8.86 -3.21
C VAL A 17 -2.22 8.61 -4.41
N THR A 18 -1.70 8.80 -5.62
CA THR A 18 -2.43 8.62 -6.88
C THR A 18 -2.87 7.17 -7.05
N THR A 19 -2.00 6.22 -6.69
CA THR A 19 -2.33 4.80 -6.68
C THR A 19 -3.48 4.55 -5.72
N PHE A 20 -3.41 5.03 -4.48
CA PHE A 20 -4.51 4.91 -3.53
C PHE A 20 -5.82 5.45 -4.13
N PHE A 21 -5.85 6.67 -4.66
CA PHE A 21 -7.08 7.24 -5.22
C PHE A 21 -7.57 6.57 -6.51
N THR A 22 -6.67 5.95 -7.27
CA THR A 22 -7.04 5.19 -8.48
C THR A 22 -7.82 3.94 -8.10
N PHE A 23 -7.40 3.26 -7.03
CA PHE A 23 -8.08 2.08 -6.54
C PHE A 23 -9.23 2.42 -5.58
N ALA A 24 -9.14 3.45 -4.73
CA ALA A 24 -10.10 3.86 -3.67
C ALA A 24 -11.35 4.59 -4.19
N GLY A 25 -11.82 4.17 -5.35
CA GLY A 25 -12.91 4.82 -6.07
C GLY A 25 -13.45 3.98 -7.21
N GLN A 26 -12.99 2.73 -7.36
CA GLN A 26 -13.54 1.78 -8.32
C GLN A 26 -14.84 1.18 -7.81
N GLU A 27 -14.95 0.93 -6.50
CA GLU A 27 -16.06 0.23 -5.88
C GLU A 27 -16.31 0.77 -4.45
N GLY A 28 -17.04 1.89 -4.34
CA GLY A 28 -17.50 2.39 -3.02
C GLY A 28 -17.33 3.89 -2.80
N ARG A 29 -16.94 4.27 -1.56
CA ARG A 29 -16.73 5.66 -1.15
C ARG A 29 -15.42 6.18 -1.70
N LYS A 30 -15.49 7.28 -2.47
CA LYS A 30 -14.31 8.03 -2.90
C LYS A 30 -13.46 8.42 -1.69
N GLY A 31 -12.30 7.78 -1.52
CA GLY A 31 -11.35 8.02 -0.44
C GLY A 31 -11.13 6.86 0.54
N SER A 32 -11.77 5.71 0.32
CA SER A 32 -11.53 4.48 1.08
C SER A 32 -11.31 3.30 0.12
N LEU A 33 -10.43 2.37 0.49
CA LEU A 33 -10.26 1.10 -0.21
C LEU A 33 -11.10 0.01 0.46
N SER A 34 -11.97 -0.62 -0.30
CA SER A 34 -12.67 -1.84 0.12
C SER A 34 -11.72 -3.04 0.13
N ILE A 35 -12.15 -4.15 0.74
CA ILE A 35 -11.35 -5.40 0.80
C ILE A 35 -10.90 -5.87 -0.58
N ASN A 36 -11.80 -5.77 -1.56
CA ASN A 36 -11.52 -6.20 -2.92
C ASN A 36 -10.53 -5.26 -3.63
N GLU A 37 -10.74 -3.94 -3.52
CA GLU A 37 -9.84 -2.94 -4.11
C GLU A 37 -8.44 -3.02 -3.50
N PHE A 38 -8.36 -3.25 -2.20
CA PHE A 38 -7.10 -3.49 -1.51
C PHE A 38 -6.37 -4.74 -2.04
N LYS A 39 -7.10 -5.85 -2.21
CA LYS A 39 -6.60 -7.08 -2.81
C LYS A 39 -6.07 -6.87 -4.21
N GLU A 40 -6.79 -6.13 -5.05
CA GLU A 40 -6.33 -5.80 -6.40
C GLU A 40 -5.08 -4.93 -6.40
N LEU A 41 -5.07 -3.84 -5.61
CA LEU A 41 -3.91 -2.94 -5.51
C LEU A 41 -2.66 -3.72 -5.12
N VAL A 42 -2.77 -4.54 -4.08
CA VAL A 42 -1.66 -5.37 -3.58
C VAL A 42 -1.19 -6.36 -4.63
N THR A 43 -2.12 -7.04 -5.30
CA THR A 43 -1.78 -8.08 -6.28
C THR A 43 -1.16 -7.48 -7.53
N GLN A 44 -1.60 -6.29 -7.96
CA GLN A 44 -1.09 -5.63 -9.16
C GLN A 44 0.19 -4.84 -8.92
N GLN A 45 0.23 -4.03 -7.85
CA GLN A 45 1.34 -3.11 -7.58
C GLN A 45 2.43 -3.72 -6.70
N LEU A 46 2.09 -4.67 -5.83
CA LEU A 46 2.98 -5.23 -4.82
C LEU A 46 3.07 -6.78 -4.85
N PRO A 47 3.12 -7.43 -6.03
CA PRO A 47 3.05 -8.89 -6.14
C PRO A 47 4.24 -9.62 -5.50
N HIS A 48 5.40 -8.96 -5.42
CA HIS A 48 6.61 -9.57 -4.83
C HIS A 48 6.66 -9.37 -3.32
N LEU A 49 6.06 -8.28 -2.84
CA LEU A 49 6.10 -7.88 -1.44
C LEU A 49 5.11 -8.64 -0.56
N LEU A 50 4.00 -9.07 -1.15
CA LEU A 50 2.96 -9.80 -0.43
C LEU A 50 2.96 -11.29 -0.69
N LYS A 51 3.90 -11.80 -1.50
CA LYS A 51 4.16 -13.25 -1.63
C LYS A 51 4.47 -13.93 -0.30
N ASP A 52 5.15 -13.21 0.60
CA ASP A 52 5.53 -13.71 1.92
C ASP A 52 4.60 -13.26 3.06
N VAL A 53 3.64 -12.38 2.78
CA VAL A 53 2.79 -11.76 3.83
C VAL A 53 1.63 -12.65 4.30
N GLY A 54 1.38 -13.79 3.65
CA GLY A 54 0.31 -14.70 4.04
C GLY A 54 -1.09 -14.19 3.64
N SER A 55 -2.10 -14.44 4.48
CA SER A 55 -3.51 -14.10 4.18
C SER A 55 -3.73 -12.60 4.16
N LEU A 56 -4.00 -12.04 2.99
CA LEU A 56 -4.26 -10.60 2.85
C LEU A 56 -5.47 -10.14 3.69
N ASP A 57 -6.46 -11.01 3.87
CA ASP A 57 -7.61 -10.78 4.76
C ASP A 57 -7.19 -10.55 6.23
N GLU A 58 -6.19 -11.26 6.74
CA GLU A 58 -5.68 -11.05 8.10
C GLU A 58 -4.87 -9.75 8.21
N LYS A 59 -4.07 -9.45 7.18
CA LYS A 59 -3.33 -8.20 7.10
C LYS A 59 -4.29 -7.02 7.07
N MET A 60 -5.35 -7.13 6.27
CA MET A 60 -6.38 -6.11 6.20
C MET A 60 -7.13 -5.96 7.52
N LYS A 61 -7.56 -7.04 8.17
CA LYS A 61 -8.17 -6.97 9.51
C LYS A 61 -7.25 -6.34 10.56
N SER A 62 -5.94 -6.55 10.44
CA SER A 62 -4.96 -5.95 11.35
C SER A 62 -4.77 -4.45 11.11
N LEU A 63 -5.01 -4.00 9.88
CA LEU A 63 -4.87 -2.59 9.46
C LEU A 63 -6.17 -1.79 9.63
N ASP A 64 -7.32 -2.45 9.48
CA ASP A 64 -8.67 -1.93 9.68
C ASP A 64 -8.96 -1.77 11.18
N VAL A 65 -8.25 -0.82 11.82
CA VAL A 65 -8.32 -0.57 13.27
C VAL A 65 -9.72 -0.10 13.67
N ASN A 66 -10.40 0.59 12.76
CA ASN A 66 -11.75 1.10 12.96
C ASN A 66 -12.83 0.02 12.75
N GLN A 67 -12.47 -1.17 12.28
CA GLN A 67 -13.38 -2.29 11.95
C GLN A 67 -14.53 -1.90 11.00
N ASP A 68 -14.32 -0.88 10.15
CA ASP A 68 -15.30 -0.38 9.18
C ASP A 68 -15.30 -1.21 7.88
N SER A 69 -14.39 -2.18 7.77
CA SER A 69 -14.15 -2.96 6.54
C SER A 69 -13.72 -2.09 5.34
N GLU A 70 -13.27 -0.87 5.62
CA GLU A 70 -12.86 0.17 4.67
C GLU A 70 -11.50 0.75 5.11
N LEU A 71 -10.46 0.60 4.28
CA LEU A 71 -9.15 1.17 4.56
C LEU A 71 -9.10 2.64 4.11
N LYS A 72 -9.02 3.55 5.08
CA LYS A 72 -8.80 4.97 4.79
C LYS A 72 -7.34 5.21 4.41
N PHE A 73 -7.07 6.38 3.84
CA PHE A 73 -5.71 6.77 3.45
C PHE A 73 -4.69 6.60 4.58
N ASN A 74 -5.07 6.91 5.83
CA ASN A 74 -4.18 6.75 6.98
C ASN A 74 -3.81 5.28 7.29
N GLU A 75 -4.77 4.36 7.14
CA GLU A 75 -4.58 2.92 7.36
C GLU A 75 -3.75 2.32 6.22
N TYR A 76 -4.03 2.75 4.98
CA TYR A 76 -3.20 2.44 3.83
C TYR A 76 -1.75 2.95 3.97
N TRP A 77 -1.55 4.19 4.42
CA TRP A 77 -0.21 4.75 4.61
C TRP A 77 0.60 3.94 5.64
N ARG A 78 -0.07 3.50 6.72
CA ARG A 78 0.54 2.63 7.73
C ARG A 78 1.01 1.31 7.13
N LEU A 79 0.20 0.71 6.26
CA LEU A 79 0.60 -0.49 5.50
C LEU A 79 1.81 -0.22 4.61
N ILE A 80 1.82 0.87 3.85
CA ILE A 80 2.97 1.22 2.99
C ILE A 80 4.25 1.33 3.84
N GLY A 81 4.14 1.90 5.04
CA GLY A 81 5.23 1.92 6.02
C GLY A 81 5.67 0.53 6.49
N GLU A 82 4.74 -0.41 6.72
CA GLU A 82 5.08 -1.80 7.05
C GLU A 82 5.73 -2.53 5.89
N LEU A 83 5.21 -2.36 4.67
CA LEU A 83 5.79 -2.94 3.47
C LEU A 83 7.20 -2.41 3.24
N ALA A 84 7.43 -1.10 3.40
CA ALA A 84 8.76 -0.51 3.31
C ALA A 84 9.76 -1.12 4.32
N LYS A 85 9.30 -1.44 5.54
CA LYS A 85 10.11 -2.16 6.54
C LYS A 85 10.43 -3.59 6.09
N GLU A 86 9.44 -4.30 5.55
CA GLU A 86 9.66 -5.66 5.04
C GLU A 86 10.58 -5.68 3.82
N ILE A 87 10.47 -4.73 2.86
CA ILE A 87 11.45 -4.56 1.75
C ILE A 87 12.87 -4.45 2.30
N ARG A 88 13.06 -3.59 3.30
CA ARG A 88 14.37 -3.36 3.90
C ARG A 88 14.88 -4.63 4.57
N LYS A 89 14.01 -5.39 5.23
CA LYS A 89 14.33 -6.63 5.93
C LYS A 89 14.69 -7.75 4.94
N GLU A 90 13.94 -7.90 3.84
CA GLU A 90 14.21 -8.86 2.78
C GLU A 90 15.57 -8.57 2.11
N LYS A 91 15.83 -7.31 1.73
CA LYS A 91 17.15 -6.88 1.25
C LYS A 91 18.25 -7.15 2.28
N ALA A 92 18.01 -6.90 3.57
CA ALA A 92 19.00 -7.15 4.62
C ALA A 92 19.30 -8.65 4.81
N LEU A 93 18.31 -9.52 4.59
CA LEU A 93 18.46 -10.98 4.64
C LEU A 93 19.21 -11.51 3.40
N GLU A 94 18.97 -10.95 2.22
CA GLU A 94 19.73 -11.27 1.00
C GLU A 94 21.20 -10.85 1.12
N ILE A 95 21.47 -9.65 1.67
CA ILE A 95 22.85 -9.16 1.87
C ILE A 95 23.63 -10.05 2.86
N ARG A 96 22.96 -10.64 3.85
CA ARG A 96 23.59 -11.54 4.84
C ARG A 96 23.85 -12.95 4.32
N LYS A 97 23.22 -13.36 3.21
CA LYS A 97 23.43 -14.68 2.58
C LYS A 97 24.55 -14.69 1.54
N LYS A 98 25.17 -13.54 1.26
CA LYS A 98 26.21 -13.36 0.26
C LYS A 98 27.55 -13.12 0.93
#